data_AF-A0A2V8EMP8-F1
#
_entry.id   AF-A0A2V8EMP8-F1
#
_cell.length_a   1.000
_cell.length_b   1.000
_cell.length_c   1.000
_cell.angle_alpha   90.00
_cell.angle_beta   90.00
_cell.angle_gamma   90.00
#
_symmetry.space_group_name_H-M   'P 1'
#
loop_
_entity.id
_entity.type
_entity.pdbx_description
1 polymer ?
#
loop_
_entity_poly.entity_id
_entity_poly.type
_entity_poly.pdbx_seq_one_letter_code
_entity_poly.pdbx_strand_id
1 'polypeptide(L)'
;MKVLYSMLLVSALASGCVRARANTTPDAPLDVPEPPPREVAPNDVEPPPPVPLVAEPARSELPRPSAPREQPKPEPSKPEPARAEPPVPEPAPEPPPRTADDPARAPTTLQTTPATAEAEVERGIRASLTRATAELSRIDYRALNPDARTQYDTAKRFIRQADDAIRSKNLVFAKSFADKAATIAAQLGGR
;
A
#
# COMPACT_ATOMS: atom_id res chain seq x y z
N MET A 1 56.50 7.28 -24.89
CA MET A 1 55.02 7.42 -24.80
C MET A 1 54.42 6.95 -23.47
N LYS A 2 54.92 5.88 -22.82
CA LYS A 2 54.39 5.41 -21.52
C LYS A 2 54.59 6.37 -20.34
N VAL A 3 55.69 7.13 -20.32
CA VAL A 3 56.01 8.08 -19.23
C VAL A 3 55.15 9.35 -19.29
N LEU A 4 54.80 9.82 -20.51
CA LEU A 4 53.86 10.93 -20.68
C LEU A 4 52.44 10.58 -20.18
N TYR A 5 52.02 9.33 -20.40
CA TYR A 5 50.70 8.86 -19.98
C TYR A 5 50.60 8.75 -18.45
N SER A 6 51.70 8.38 -17.78
CA SER A 6 51.78 8.35 -16.32
C SER A 6 51.65 9.75 -15.71
N MET A 7 52.20 10.79 -16.35
CA MET A 7 52.13 12.15 -15.81
C MET A 7 50.73 12.77 -16.01
N LEU A 8 50.05 12.45 -17.11
CA LEU A 8 48.68 12.88 -17.42
C LEU A 8 47.62 12.22 -16.52
N LEU A 9 47.87 10.98 -16.06
CA LEU A 9 46.97 10.28 -15.14
C LEU A 9 47.02 10.85 -13.71
N VAL A 10 48.16 11.40 -13.28
CA VAL A 10 48.32 11.97 -11.93
C VAL A 10 47.67 13.35 -11.81
N SER A 11 47.62 14.14 -12.90
CA SER A 11 46.97 15.46 -12.89
C SER A 11 45.45 15.43 -12.77
N ALA A 12 44.80 14.29 -13.07
CA ALA A 12 43.35 14.19 -13.03
C ALA A 12 42.76 13.95 -11.62
N LEU A 13 43.60 13.64 -10.62
CA LEU A 13 43.14 13.38 -9.24
C LEU A 13 43.11 14.64 -8.35
N ALA A 14 43.51 15.80 -8.87
CA ALA A 14 43.55 17.06 -8.11
C ALA A 14 42.31 17.97 -8.29
N SER A 15 41.25 17.48 -8.95
CA SER A 15 39.97 18.24 -9.04
C SER A 15 39.11 17.94 -7.81
N GLY A 16 39.54 18.50 -6.67
CA GLY A 16 38.83 18.38 -5.39
C GLY A 16 37.45 19.02 -5.44
N CYS A 17 36.48 18.36 -4.82
CA CYS A 17 35.12 18.86 -4.61
C CYS A 17 35.14 20.19 -3.84
N VAL A 18 34.95 21.32 -4.54
CA VAL A 18 34.50 22.55 -3.90
C VAL A 18 33.13 22.27 -3.29
N ARG A 19 33.10 22.16 -1.97
CA ARG A 19 31.86 22.07 -1.21
C ARG A 19 31.37 23.48 -0.98
N ALA A 20 30.41 23.94 -1.79
CA ALA A 20 29.69 25.17 -1.53
C ALA A 20 28.98 25.04 -0.17
N ARG A 21 29.40 25.83 0.82
CA ARG A 21 28.65 26.06 2.06
C ARG A 21 27.70 27.22 1.77
N ALA A 22 26.40 26.94 1.66
CA ALA A 22 25.40 28.00 1.74
C ALA A 22 25.43 28.56 3.16
N ASN A 23 25.64 29.88 3.28
CA ASN A 23 25.49 30.59 4.53
C ASN A 23 23.98 30.77 4.76
N THR A 24 23.36 29.83 5.46
CA THR A 24 21.96 29.97 5.86
C THR A 24 21.94 30.89 7.07
N THR A 25 21.61 32.16 6.85
CA THR A 25 21.09 33.04 7.90
C THR A 25 19.94 32.28 8.58
N PRO A 26 19.97 32.03 9.90
CA PRO A 26 18.82 31.45 10.57
C PRO A 26 17.68 32.45 10.41
N ASP A 27 16.67 32.03 9.64
CA ASP A 27 15.39 32.71 9.52
C ASP A 27 14.89 32.98 10.94
N ALA A 28 14.66 34.26 11.26
CA ALA A 28 14.11 34.65 12.55
C ALA A 28 12.85 33.82 12.80
N PRO A 29 12.62 33.29 14.02
CA PRO A 29 11.51 32.37 14.24
C PRO A 29 10.21 33.07 13.85
N LEU A 30 9.50 32.50 12.87
CA LEU A 30 8.14 32.88 12.54
C LEU A 30 7.34 32.90 13.86
N ASP A 31 6.63 34.00 14.10
CA ASP A 31 5.69 34.11 15.22
C ASP A 31 4.55 33.12 14.96
N VAL A 32 4.72 31.90 15.46
CA VAL A 32 3.73 30.83 15.31
C VAL A 32 2.68 31.08 16.39
N PRO A 33 1.42 31.41 16.02
CA PRO A 33 0.36 31.53 17.00
C PRO A 33 0.18 30.20 17.72
N GLU A 34 0.03 30.26 19.04
CA GLU A 34 -0.07 29.06 19.88
C GLU A 34 -1.23 28.17 19.40
N PRO A 35 -1.00 26.85 19.24
CA PRO A 35 -2.04 25.96 18.74
C PRO A 35 -3.25 26.02 19.67
N PRO A 36 -4.48 26.07 19.12
CA PRO A 36 -5.68 26.15 19.92
C PRO A 36 -5.78 24.94 20.88
N PRO A 37 -6.26 25.14 22.12
CA PRO A 37 -6.41 24.06 23.08
C PRO A 37 -7.30 22.94 22.52
N ARG A 38 -6.80 21.71 22.54
CA ARG A 38 -7.63 20.53 22.25
C ARG A 38 -8.40 20.19 23.52
N GLU A 39 -9.67 20.56 23.56
CA GLU A 39 -10.58 20.03 24.58
C GLU A 39 -10.79 18.53 24.30
N VAL A 40 -10.14 17.69 25.10
CA VAL A 40 -10.42 16.25 25.13
C VAL A 40 -11.64 16.08 26.02
N ALA A 41 -12.82 15.91 25.39
CA ALA A 41 -14.01 15.50 26.11
C ALA A 41 -13.71 14.19 26.88
N PRO A 42 -14.05 14.08 28.18
CA PRO A 42 -13.97 12.82 28.89
C PRO A 42 -14.83 11.79 28.15
N ASN A 43 -14.20 10.71 27.70
CA ASN A 43 -14.93 9.55 27.22
C ASN A 43 -15.50 8.83 28.45
N ASP A 44 -16.70 9.22 28.88
CA ASP A 44 -17.51 8.43 29.80
C ASP A 44 -17.90 7.14 29.07
N VAL A 45 -17.02 6.16 29.15
CA VAL A 45 -17.30 4.78 28.76
C VAL A 45 -18.17 4.21 29.87
N GLU A 46 -19.49 4.35 29.74
CA GLU A 46 -20.43 3.52 30.49
C GLU A 46 -20.10 2.04 30.16
N PRO A 47 -19.70 1.23 31.16
CA PRO A 47 -19.40 -0.17 30.90
C PRO A 47 -20.68 -0.85 30.40
N PRO A 48 -20.64 -1.58 29.28
CA PRO A 48 -21.82 -2.27 28.77
C PRO A 48 -22.33 -3.26 29.83
N PRO A 49 -23.66 -3.42 29.97
CA PRO A 49 -24.23 -4.34 30.93
C PRO A 49 -23.65 -5.75 30.72
N PRO A 50 -23.39 -6.52 31.80
CA PRO A 50 -22.84 -7.85 31.67
C PRO A 50 -23.80 -8.71 30.85
N VAL A 51 -23.31 -9.20 29.70
CA VAL A 51 -24.02 -10.18 28.89
C VAL A 51 -24.17 -11.48 29.69
N PRO A 52 -25.37 -12.09 29.74
CA PRO A 52 -25.56 -13.39 30.36
C PRO A 52 -24.65 -14.43 29.68
N LEU A 53 -23.89 -15.18 30.47
CA LEU A 53 -23.11 -16.30 29.97
C LEU A 53 -24.07 -17.35 29.37
N VAL A 54 -23.90 -17.62 28.08
CA VAL A 54 -24.58 -18.72 27.40
C VAL A 54 -24.21 -20.01 28.12
N ALA A 55 -25.20 -20.76 28.60
CA ALA A 55 -24.99 -22.08 29.19
C ALA A 55 -24.29 -22.98 28.15
N GLU A 56 -23.11 -23.47 28.50
CA GLU A 56 -22.35 -24.42 27.68
C GLU A 56 -23.22 -25.66 27.44
N PRO A 57 -23.48 -26.07 26.19
CA PRO A 57 -24.23 -27.29 25.95
C PRO A 57 -23.39 -28.46 26.46
N ALA A 58 -24.04 -29.32 27.27
CA ALA A 58 -23.43 -30.52 27.85
C ALA A 58 -22.58 -31.25 26.80
N ARG A 59 -21.31 -31.51 27.15
CA ARG A 59 -20.41 -32.37 26.36
C ARG A 59 -21.15 -33.64 25.96
N SER A 60 -21.51 -33.72 24.69
CA SER A 60 -22.01 -34.93 24.08
C SER A 60 -20.87 -35.94 24.08
N GLU A 61 -21.10 -37.10 24.69
CA GLU A 61 -20.14 -38.20 24.79
C GLU A 61 -19.64 -38.60 23.40
N LEU A 62 -18.35 -38.90 23.32
CA LEU A 62 -17.64 -39.30 22.10
C LEU A 62 -18.37 -40.45 21.36
N PRO A 63 -18.64 -40.33 20.05
CA PRO A 63 -19.17 -41.43 19.27
C PRO A 63 -18.14 -42.56 19.11
N ARG A 64 -18.56 -43.78 19.44
CA ARG A 64 -17.86 -45.04 19.15
C ARG A 64 -17.68 -45.19 17.63
N PRO A 65 -16.52 -45.68 17.12
CA PRO A 65 -16.29 -45.78 15.68
C PRO A 65 -17.19 -46.85 15.05
N SER A 66 -18.02 -46.42 14.09
CA SER A 66 -18.78 -47.30 13.20
C SER A 66 -17.99 -47.58 11.91
N ALA A 67 -18.10 -48.82 11.44
CA ALA A 67 -17.35 -49.40 10.32
C ALA A 67 -17.53 -48.67 8.95
N PRO A 68 -16.64 -48.91 7.98
CA PRO A 68 -16.62 -48.19 6.70
C PRO A 68 -17.84 -48.48 5.83
N ARG A 69 -18.52 -47.43 5.36
CA ARG A 69 -19.61 -47.53 4.37
C ARG A 69 -19.14 -46.95 3.03
N GLU A 70 -19.40 -47.73 1.99
CA GLU A 70 -19.02 -47.51 0.58
C GLU A 70 -19.52 -46.16 0.02
N GLN A 71 -18.69 -45.55 -0.84
CA GLN A 71 -19.00 -44.33 -1.60
C GLN A 71 -19.94 -44.60 -2.78
N PRO A 72 -20.93 -43.73 -3.02
CA PRO A 72 -21.49 -43.51 -4.35
C PRO A 72 -20.83 -42.31 -5.06
N LYS A 73 -20.62 -42.50 -6.36
CA LYS A 73 -20.00 -41.63 -7.38
C LYS A 73 -20.76 -40.30 -7.61
N PRO A 74 -20.11 -39.22 -8.10
CA PRO A 74 -20.69 -37.88 -8.18
C PRO A 74 -21.45 -37.63 -9.48
N GLU A 75 -22.52 -36.84 -9.40
CA GLU A 75 -23.19 -36.21 -10.54
C GLU A 75 -23.35 -34.69 -10.33
N PRO A 76 -23.46 -33.90 -11.43
CA PRO A 76 -22.98 -32.53 -11.49
C PRO A 76 -24.11 -31.50 -11.30
N SER A 77 -23.89 -30.50 -10.44
CA SER A 77 -24.81 -29.36 -10.33
C SER A 77 -24.40 -28.25 -11.29
N LYS A 78 -25.25 -28.03 -12.30
CA LYS A 78 -25.22 -26.90 -13.24
C LYS A 78 -25.62 -25.59 -12.50
N PRO A 79 -25.15 -24.41 -12.93
CA PRO A 79 -25.37 -23.15 -12.22
C PRO A 79 -26.74 -22.55 -12.55
N GLU A 80 -27.48 -22.10 -11.54
CA GLU A 80 -28.63 -21.20 -11.72
C GLU A 80 -28.22 -19.73 -11.45
N PRO A 81 -28.57 -18.78 -12.34
CA PRO A 81 -28.27 -17.37 -12.17
C PRO A 81 -29.39 -16.67 -11.39
N ALA A 82 -29.12 -16.31 -10.13
CA ALA A 82 -29.98 -15.38 -9.40
C ALA A 82 -29.63 -13.93 -9.79
N ARG A 83 -30.43 -13.39 -10.70
CA ARG A 83 -30.54 -11.96 -11.00
C ARG A 83 -31.01 -11.24 -9.73
N ALA A 84 -30.16 -10.43 -9.13
CA ALA A 84 -30.56 -9.44 -8.14
C ALA A 84 -30.77 -8.10 -8.86
N GLU A 85 -32.01 -7.61 -8.85
CA GLU A 85 -32.37 -6.27 -9.30
C GLU A 85 -31.80 -5.21 -8.34
N PRO A 86 -31.37 -4.04 -8.85
CA PRO A 86 -30.81 -2.97 -8.05
C PRO A 86 -31.90 -2.25 -7.23
N PRO A 87 -31.64 -1.87 -5.96
CA PRO A 87 -32.57 -1.04 -5.21
C PRO A 87 -32.61 0.40 -5.77
N VAL A 88 -33.84 0.93 -5.81
CA VAL A 88 -34.22 2.28 -6.22
C VAL A 88 -33.63 3.31 -5.24
N PRO A 89 -33.09 4.46 -5.71
CA PRO A 89 -32.59 5.53 -4.84
C PRO A 89 -33.75 6.33 -4.22
N GLU A 90 -33.71 6.48 -2.89
CA GLU A 90 -34.59 7.36 -2.11
C GLU A 90 -34.10 8.84 -2.19
N PRO A 91 -34.99 9.86 -2.08
CA PRO A 91 -34.70 11.23 -2.49
C PRO A 91 -33.69 11.98 -1.63
N ALA A 92 -32.92 12.86 -2.27
CA ALA A 92 -31.93 13.74 -1.66
C ALA A 92 -32.56 14.81 -0.72
N PRO A 93 -31.90 15.17 0.39
CA PRO A 93 -32.26 16.33 1.19
C PRO A 93 -31.89 17.65 0.49
N GLU A 94 -32.73 18.68 0.71
CA GLU A 94 -32.63 20.02 0.13
C GLU A 94 -31.30 20.74 0.46
N PRO A 95 -30.72 21.50 -0.49
CA PRO A 95 -29.55 22.33 -0.22
C PRO A 95 -29.92 23.65 0.48
N PRO A 96 -29.10 24.16 1.42
CA PRO A 96 -29.27 25.49 2.00
C PRO A 96 -29.02 26.61 0.96
N PRO A 97 -29.53 27.84 1.19
CA PRO A 97 -29.52 28.91 0.21
C PRO A 97 -28.09 29.39 -0.09
N ARG A 98 -27.73 29.40 -1.38
CA ARG A 98 -26.45 29.93 -1.88
C ARG A 98 -26.50 31.45 -1.87
N THR A 99 -25.69 32.08 -1.02
CA THR A 99 -25.29 33.47 -1.18
C THR A 99 -24.46 33.62 -2.46
N ALA A 100 -24.85 34.58 -3.30
CA ALA A 100 -24.17 34.95 -4.52
C ALA A 100 -22.95 35.82 -4.20
N ASP A 101 -21.75 35.31 -4.46
CA ASP A 101 -20.60 36.03 -5.04
C ASP A 101 -19.43 35.03 -5.22
N ASP A 102 -19.24 34.48 -6.42
CA ASP A 102 -17.96 33.92 -6.86
C ASP A 102 -17.95 33.89 -8.40
N PRO A 103 -16.96 34.53 -9.06
CA PRO A 103 -16.92 34.65 -10.51
C PRO A 103 -16.65 33.28 -11.14
N ALA A 104 -17.66 32.77 -11.86
CA ALA A 104 -17.61 31.72 -12.87
C ALA A 104 -16.33 30.86 -12.86
N ARG A 105 -16.25 29.89 -11.94
CA ARG A 105 -15.33 28.76 -12.09
C ARG A 105 -15.61 28.13 -13.45
N ALA A 106 -14.72 28.36 -14.41
CA ALA A 106 -14.72 27.67 -15.68
C ALA A 106 -14.91 26.17 -15.41
N PRO A 107 -15.74 25.46 -16.19
CA PRO A 107 -15.97 24.05 -15.96
C PRO A 107 -14.61 23.35 -15.93
N THR A 108 -14.32 22.67 -14.83
CA THR A 108 -13.16 21.79 -14.69
C THR A 108 -13.31 20.75 -15.79
N THR A 109 -12.67 21.00 -16.93
CA THR A 109 -12.57 20.01 -17.98
C THR A 109 -11.90 18.81 -17.35
N LEU A 110 -12.54 17.64 -17.46
CA LEU A 110 -11.96 16.39 -17.04
C LEU A 110 -10.65 16.22 -17.81
N GLN A 111 -9.53 16.56 -17.19
CA GLN A 111 -8.20 16.34 -17.76
C GLN A 111 -7.97 14.84 -17.78
N THR A 112 -8.23 14.23 -18.94
CA THR A 112 -7.84 12.85 -19.19
C THR A 112 -6.33 12.84 -19.43
N THR A 113 -5.60 12.11 -18.60
CA THR A 113 -4.16 11.88 -18.83
C THR A 113 -4.03 11.09 -20.14
N PRO A 114 -3.11 11.43 -21.05
CA PRO A 114 -2.98 10.70 -22.31
C PRO A 114 -2.61 9.23 -22.04
N ALA A 115 -3.22 8.30 -22.78
CA ALA A 115 -3.01 6.86 -22.61
C ALA A 115 -1.53 6.43 -22.73
N THR A 116 -0.71 7.19 -23.45
CA THR A 116 0.74 6.99 -23.55
C THR A 116 1.46 7.21 -22.22
N ALA A 117 1.09 8.24 -21.47
CA ALA A 117 1.67 8.53 -20.16
C ALA A 117 1.30 7.45 -19.14
N GLU A 118 0.06 6.94 -19.18
CA GLU A 118 -0.36 5.82 -18.34
C GLU A 118 0.43 4.54 -18.63
N ALA A 119 0.69 4.25 -19.91
CA ALA A 119 1.49 3.09 -20.32
C ALA A 119 2.96 3.20 -19.87
N GLU A 120 3.54 4.40 -19.85
CA GLU A 120 4.88 4.64 -19.30
C GLU A 120 4.94 4.41 -17.79
N VAL A 121 3.93 4.90 -17.06
CA VAL A 121 3.81 4.68 -15.62
C VAL A 121 3.65 3.19 -15.31
N GLU A 122 2.76 2.48 -16.00
CA GLU A 122 2.56 1.03 -15.83
C GLU A 122 3.87 0.26 -16.07
N ARG A 123 4.63 0.62 -17.09
CA ARG A 123 5.93 0.02 -17.39
C ARG A 123 6.95 0.26 -16.28
N GLY A 124 7.01 1.48 -15.75
CA GLY A 124 7.87 1.84 -14.62
C GLY A 124 7.53 1.03 -13.37
N ILE A 125 6.25 0.86 -13.07
CA ILE A 125 5.78 0.05 -11.94
C ILE A 125 6.20 -1.42 -12.11
N ARG A 126 5.97 -2.02 -13.29
CA ARG A 126 6.40 -3.40 -13.58
C ARG A 126 7.90 -3.59 -13.44
N ALA A 127 8.70 -2.63 -13.88
CA ALA A 127 10.15 -2.67 -13.72
C ALA A 127 10.55 -2.66 -12.23
N SER A 128 9.90 -1.82 -11.41
CA SER A 128 10.10 -1.79 -9.96
C SER A 128 9.73 -3.12 -9.30
N LEU A 129 8.59 -3.70 -9.65
CA LEU A 129 8.16 -5.01 -9.13
C LEU A 129 9.11 -6.14 -9.52
N THR A 130 9.60 -6.13 -10.75
CA THR A 130 10.58 -7.12 -11.23
C THR A 130 11.87 -7.03 -10.41
N ARG A 131 12.34 -5.81 -10.14
CA ARG A 131 13.53 -5.57 -9.30
C ARG A 131 13.32 -6.03 -7.87
N ALA A 132 12.21 -5.64 -7.24
CA ALA A 132 11.90 -6.06 -5.87
C ALA A 132 11.78 -7.58 -5.75
N THR A 133 11.15 -8.23 -6.74
CA THR A 133 11.04 -9.70 -6.80
C THR A 133 12.41 -10.36 -6.94
N ALA A 134 13.28 -9.84 -7.80
CA ALA A 134 14.63 -10.33 -7.98
C ALA A 134 15.45 -10.20 -6.68
N GLU A 135 15.33 -9.08 -5.98
CA GLU A 135 16.01 -8.85 -4.70
C GLU A 135 15.55 -9.88 -3.66
N LEU A 136 14.23 -10.02 -3.47
CA LEU A 136 13.66 -11.04 -2.55
C LEU A 136 14.01 -12.48 -2.96
N SER A 137 14.18 -12.76 -4.25
CA SER A 137 14.51 -14.13 -4.69
C SER A 137 15.93 -14.57 -4.31
N ARG A 138 16.82 -13.61 -4.04
CA ARG A 138 18.22 -13.87 -3.64
C ARG A 138 18.36 -14.14 -2.15
N ILE A 139 17.34 -13.77 -1.35
CA ILE A 139 17.37 -13.86 0.10
C ILE A 139 16.95 -15.26 0.53
N ASP A 140 17.77 -15.92 1.37
CA ASP A 140 17.43 -17.21 1.93
C ASP A 140 16.40 -17.06 3.07
N TYR A 141 15.14 -17.40 2.77
CA TYR A 141 14.03 -17.36 3.72
C TYR A 141 14.28 -18.17 5.01
N ARG A 142 15.05 -19.27 4.93
CA ARG A 142 15.28 -20.14 6.09
C ARG A 142 16.36 -19.59 7.03
N ALA A 143 17.28 -18.80 6.50
CA ALA A 143 18.34 -18.17 7.28
C ALA A 143 17.89 -16.85 7.95
N LEU A 144 16.73 -16.31 7.55
CA LEU A 144 16.16 -15.07 8.09
C LEU A 144 15.64 -15.25 9.52
N ASN A 145 15.83 -14.22 10.35
CA ASN A 145 15.21 -14.14 11.67
C ASN A 145 13.66 -14.02 11.55
N PRO A 146 12.88 -14.26 12.62
CA PRO A 146 11.41 -14.23 12.56
C PRO A 146 10.81 -12.89 12.07
N ASP A 147 11.40 -11.77 12.48
CA ASP A 147 10.95 -10.44 12.07
C ASP A 147 11.20 -10.20 10.56
N ALA A 148 12.40 -10.53 10.09
CA ALA A 148 12.78 -10.38 8.70
C ALA A 148 12.02 -11.33 7.76
N ARG A 149 11.59 -12.51 8.25
CA ARG A 149 10.63 -13.37 7.54
C ARG A 149 9.26 -12.70 7.41
N THR A 150 8.78 -12.03 8.46
CA THR A 150 7.52 -11.27 8.41
C THR A 150 7.61 -10.13 7.41
N GLN A 151 8.74 -9.41 7.37
CA GLN A 151 9.00 -8.37 6.38
C GLN A 151 9.04 -8.96 4.95
N TYR A 152 9.68 -10.10 4.75
CA TYR A 152 9.71 -10.81 3.47
C TYR A 152 8.30 -11.15 2.98
N ASP A 153 7.48 -11.75 3.85
CA ASP A 153 6.11 -12.11 3.53
C ASP A 153 5.23 -10.88 3.26
N THR A 154 5.47 -9.79 3.99
CA THR A 154 4.81 -8.50 3.78
C THR A 154 5.18 -7.92 2.41
N ALA A 155 6.46 -7.95 2.03
CA ALA A 155 6.93 -7.50 0.72
C ALA A 155 6.29 -8.33 -0.41
N LYS A 156 6.21 -9.66 -0.25
CA LYS A 156 5.51 -10.54 -1.19
C LYS A 156 4.02 -10.17 -1.35
N ARG A 157 3.34 -9.80 -0.26
CA ARG A 157 1.94 -9.36 -0.32
C ARG A 157 1.80 -8.04 -1.07
N PHE A 158 2.69 -7.08 -0.82
CA PHE A 158 2.68 -5.81 -1.55
C PHE A 158 2.91 -6.00 -3.06
N ILE A 159 3.78 -6.91 -3.46
CA ILE A 159 3.98 -7.23 -4.89
C ILE A 159 2.66 -7.73 -5.51
N ARG A 160 1.95 -8.65 -4.85
CA ARG A 160 0.66 -9.15 -5.33
C ARG A 160 -0.40 -8.05 -5.41
N GLN A 161 -0.49 -7.21 -4.38
CA GLN A 161 -1.42 -6.07 -4.36
C GLN A 161 -1.10 -5.05 -5.45
N ALA A 162 0.17 -4.83 -5.77
CA ALA A 162 0.57 -3.98 -6.87
C ALA A 162 0.14 -4.55 -8.23
N ASP A 163 0.33 -5.86 -8.45
CA ASP A 163 -0.13 -6.55 -9.66
C ASP A 163 -1.66 -6.46 -9.83
N ASP A 164 -2.41 -6.68 -8.74
CA ASP A 164 -3.87 -6.58 -8.77
C ASP A 164 -4.33 -5.13 -9.04
N ALA A 165 -3.63 -4.14 -8.49
CA ALA A 165 -3.89 -2.73 -8.76
C ALA A 165 -3.59 -2.36 -10.22
N ILE A 166 -2.52 -2.90 -10.82
CA ILE A 166 -2.24 -2.72 -12.26
C ILE A 166 -3.38 -3.31 -13.11
N ARG A 167 -3.85 -4.51 -12.78
CA ARG A 167 -4.96 -5.17 -13.48
C ARG A 167 -6.26 -4.35 -13.39
N SER A 168 -6.46 -3.72 -12.24
CA SER A 168 -7.60 -2.83 -11.97
C SER A 168 -7.42 -1.42 -12.53
N LYS A 169 -6.35 -1.18 -13.32
CA LYS A 169 -5.96 0.14 -13.87
C LYS A 169 -5.80 1.24 -12.82
N ASN A 170 -5.52 0.84 -11.58
CA ASN A 170 -5.24 1.74 -10.49
C ASN A 170 -3.72 1.92 -10.31
N LEU A 171 -3.13 2.75 -11.19
CA LEU A 171 -1.68 2.92 -11.26
C LEU A 171 -1.08 3.66 -10.05
N VAL A 172 -1.84 4.54 -9.41
CA VAL A 172 -1.38 5.31 -8.24
C VAL A 172 -1.13 4.38 -7.05
N PHE A 173 -2.08 3.49 -6.76
CA PHE A 173 -1.93 2.50 -5.69
C PHE A 173 -0.89 1.45 -6.04
N ALA A 174 -0.87 0.99 -7.29
CA ALA A 174 0.15 0.04 -7.76
C ALA A 174 1.57 0.58 -7.54
N LYS A 175 1.81 1.86 -7.86
CA LYS A 175 3.09 2.51 -7.60
C LYS A 175 3.44 2.53 -6.10
N SER A 176 2.49 2.91 -5.25
CA SER A 176 2.71 2.94 -3.79
C SER A 176 3.10 1.55 -3.24
N PHE A 177 2.41 0.50 -3.66
CA PHE A 177 2.73 -0.86 -3.24
C PHE A 177 4.07 -1.35 -3.80
N ALA A 178 4.40 -1.01 -5.05
CA ALA A 178 5.70 -1.33 -5.65
C ALA A 178 6.85 -0.63 -4.89
N ASP A 179 6.70 0.64 -4.54
CA ASP A 179 7.71 1.40 -3.78
C ASP A 179 7.91 0.81 -2.36
N LYS A 180 6.82 0.44 -1.68
CA LYS A 180 6.88 -0.23 -0.38
C LYS A 180 7.58 -1.59 -0.46
N ALA A 181 7.22 -2.40 -1.45
CA ALA A 181 7.87 -3.69 -1.69
C ALA A 181 9.37 -3.52 -1.98
N ALA A 182 9.74 -2.56 -2.83
CA ALA A 182 11.13 -2.27 -3.15
C ALA A 182 11.92 -1.80 -1.92
N THR A 183 11.31 -0.98 -1.06
CA THR A 183 11.94 -0.50 0.17
C THR A 183 12.23 -1.65 1.12
N ILE A 184 11.26 -2.53 1.36
CA ILE A 184 11.46 -3.70 2.25
C ILE A 184 12.47 -4.67 1.62
N ALA A 185 12.38 -4.93 0.32
CA ALA A 185 13.31 -5.81 -0.36
C ALA A 185 14.75 -5.30 -0.28
N ALA A 186 14.96 -3.99 -0.47
CA ALA A 186 16.27 -3.36 -0.31
C ALA A 186 16.78 -3.42 1.14
N GLN A 187 15.90 -3.23 2.13
CA GLN A 187 16.25 -3.36 3.55
C GLN A 187 16.65 -4.78 3.92
N LEU A 188 16.07 -5.80 3.29
CA LEU A 188 16.41 -7.20 3.55
C LEU A 188 17.66 -7.64 2.79
N GLY A 189 17.89 -7.13 1.57
CA GLY A 189 19.06 -7.46 0.73
C GLY A 189 20.33 -6.68 1.08
N GLY A 190 20.21 -5.53 1.74
CA GLY A 190 21.35 -4.69 2.16
C GLY A 190 21.91 -5.00 3.56
N ARG A 191 21.49 -6.11 4.18
CA ARG A 191 21.92 -6.55 5.51
C ARG A 191 22.89 -7.71 5.42
#